data_AF-A0A7G5EPH3-F1
#
_entry.id   AF-A0A7G5EPH3-F1
#
_cell.length_a   1.000
_cell.length_b   1.000
_cell.length_c   1.000
_cell.angle_alpha   90.00
_cell.angle_beta   90.00
_cell.angle_gamma   90.00
#
_symmetry.space_group_name_H-M   'P 1'
#
loop_
_entity.id
_entity.type
_entity.pdbx_description
1 polymer ?
#
loop_
_entity_poly.entity_id
_entity_poly.type
_entity_poly.pdbx_seq_one_letter_code
_entity_poly.pdbx_strand_id
1 'polypeptide(L)'
;MALIAVLWLVAALSLMVTGVSGVVRQEAKMIGVAKDKVTAQAVGDAAVVMVLQQLAADRTILQETTETSVSYQGTQVAVSVMPLNGLININGASLPLLNALLSVGGGMPDGAAQELAIAILDRRERASLDGRRPERFEAIEDLMQVPGIDYDLYARLAPLVTAATSGSGGATVNPLAAPPLVLRVLANGDEGIAARIAASRGQPGLDTTGLDANLARPGGAQRRYRITAQVPMADGRIFLVDRSVYFGARTRDGLPWYTFEARQMLQPAS
;
A
#
# COMPACT_ATOMS: atom_id res chain seq x y z
N MET A 1 -3.77 -2.40 -70.18
CA MET A 1 -4.44 -3.21 -69.14
C MET A 1 -3.46 -3.85 -68.15
N ALA A 2 -2.39 -4.53 -68.59
CA ALA A 2 -1.43 -5.19 -67.68
C ALA A 2 -0.73 -4.25 -66.67
N LEU A 3 -0.36 -3.03 -67.08
CA LEU A 3 0.32 -2.04 -66.21
C LEU A 3 -0.51 -1.60 -64.99
N ILE A 4 -1.83 -1.46 -65.15
CA ILE A 4 -2.74 -1.05 -64.07
C ILE A 4 -2.86 -2.18 -63.03
N ALA A 5 -2.94 -3.43 -63.48
CA ALA A 5 -3.01 -4.59 -62.59
C ALA A 5 -1.74 -4.75 -61.73
N VAL A 6 -0.56 -4.50 -62.32
CA VAL A 6 0.71 -4.51 -61.58
C VAL A 6 0.75 -3.40 -60.52
N LEU A 7 0.29 -2.19 -60.86
CA LEU A 7 0.28 -1.06 -59.93
C LEU A 7 -0.64 -1.32 -58.72
N TRP A 8 -1.81 -1.92 -58.94
CA TRP A 8 -2.70 -2.32 -57.85
C TRP A 8 -2.11 -3.42 -56.98
N LEU A 9 -1.40 -4.39 -57.57
CA LEU A 9 -0.74 -5.46 -56.82
C LEU A 9 0.38 -4.90 -55.93
N VAL A 10 1.20 -3.98 -56.46
CA VAL A 10 2.26 -3.32 -55.68
C VAL A 10 1.65 -2.46 -54.56
N ALA A 11 0.56 -1.75 -54.82
CA ALA A 11 -0.15 -0.97 -53.80
C ALA A 11 -0.71 -1.86 -52.67
N ALA A 12 -1.36 -2.97 -53.02
CA ALA A 12 -1.88 -3.94 -52.06
C ALA A 12 -0.75 -4.57 -51.22
N LEU A 13 0.35 -4.94 -51.86
CA LEU A 13 1.52 -5.50 -51.19
C LEU A 13 2.17 -4.48 -50.23
N SER A 14 2.27 -3.22 -50.66
CA SER A 14 2.82 -2.14 -49.82
C SER A 14 1.96 -1.85 -48.60
N LEU A 15 0.63 -1.86 -48.76
CA LEU A 15 -0.31 -1.71 -47.65
C LEU A 15 -0.20 -2.88 -46.66
N MET A 16 -0.09 -4.11 -47.17
CA MET A 16 0.08 -5.30 -46.35
C MET A 16 1.39 -5.27 -45.55
N VAL A 17 2.51 -4.93 -46.19
CA VAL A 17 3.81 -4.77 -45.52
C VAL A 17 3.76 -3.70 -44.42
N THR A 18 3.10 -2.57 -44.69
CA THR A 18 2.93 -1.49 -43.70
C THR A 18 2.11 -1.95 -42.50
N GLY A 19 0.99 -2.66 -42.74
CA GLY A 19 0.14 -3.22 -41.69
C GLY A 19 0.89 -4.23 -40.81
N VAL A 20 1.58 -5.19 -41.41
CA VAL A 20 2.37 -6.21 -40.69
C VAL A 20 3.50 -5.57 -39.89
N SER A 21 4.22 -4.59 -40.45
CA SER A 21 5.30 -3.88 -39.76
C SER A 21 4.79 -3.14 -38.52
N GLY A 22 3.60 -2.55 -38.60
CA GLY A 22 2.93 -1.89 -37.47
C GLY A 22 2.63 -2.87 -36.34
N VAL A 23 2.06 -4.03 -36.67
CA VAL A 23 1.73 -5.09 -35.70
C VAL A 23 3.00 -5.60 -35.00
N VAL A 24 4.05 -5.94 -35.75
CA VAL A 24 5.32 -6.44 -35.18
C VAL A 24 5.94 -5.41 -34.23
N ARG A 25 5.91 -4.12 -34.59
CA ARG A 25 6.43 -3.06 -33.71
C ARG A 25 5.63 -2.93 -32.41
N GLN A 26 4.31 -3.10 -32.49
CA GLN A 26 3.44 -3.07 -31.33
C GLN A 26 3.68 -4.29 -30.42
N GLU A 27 3.80 -5.50 -30.98
CA GLU A 27 4.16 -6.70 -30.24
C GLU A 27 5.52 -6.56 -29.55
N ALA A 28 6.55 -6.10 -30.27
CA ALA A 28 7.87 -5.86 -29.70
C ALA A 28 7.83 -4.86 -28.54
N LYS A 29 7.02 -3.79 -28.66
CA LYS A 29 6.82 -2.81 -27.58
C LYS A 29 6.13 -3.44 -26.36
N MET A 30 5.10 -4.26 -26.56
CA MET A 30 4.39 -4.94 -25.47
C MET A 30 5.30 -5.92 -24.73
N ILE A 31 6.09 -6.71 -25.47
CA ILE A 31 7.06 -7.66 -24.90
C ILE A 31 8.14 -6.91 -24.11
N GLY A 32 8.62 -5.77 -24.62
CA GLY A 32 9.57 -4.90 -23.92
C GLY A 32 9.02 -4.45 -22.57
N VAL A 33 7.81 -3.90 -22.54
CA VAL A 33 7.17 -3.44 -21.29
C VAL A 33 6.94 -4.59 -20.30
N ALA A 34 6.53 -5.76 -20.78
CA ALA A 34 6.35 -6.94 -19.93
C ALA A 34 7.67 -7.39 -19.30
N LYS A 35 8.75 -7.42 -20.09
CA LYS A 35 10.09 -7.75 -19.61
C LYS A 35 10.56 -6.73 -18.56
N ASP A 36 10.45 -5.44 -18.85
CA ASP A 36 10.88 -4.38 -17.93
C ASP A 36 10.14 -4.45 -16.60
N LYS A 37 8.84 -4.76 -16.63
CA LYS A 37 8.04 -4.98 -15.41
C LYS A 37 8.56 -6.15 -14.57
N VAL A 38 8.82 -7.30 -15.20
CA VAL A 38 9.33 -8.49 -14.49
C VAL A 38 10.72 -8.22 -13.91
N THR A 39 11.59 -7.54 -14.66
CA THR A 39 12.91 -7.15 -14.18
C THR A 39 12.81 -6.18 -13.00
N ALA A 40 11.98 -5.13 -13.10
CA ALA A 40 11.78 -4.18 -12.02
C ALA A 40 11.20 -4.84 -10.76
N GLN A 41 10.26 -5.78 -10.94
CA GLN A 41 9.72 -6.58 -9.85
C GLN A 41 10.81 -7.40 -9.16
N ALA A 42 11.64 -8.13 -9.91
CA ALA A 42 12.71 -8.94 -9.33
C ALA A 42 13.74 -8.10 -8.57
N VAL A 43 14.09 -6.92 -9.10
CA VAL A 43 14.97 -5.95 -8.43
C VAL A 43 14.34 -5.43 -7.14
N GLY A 44 13.04 -5.08 -7.16
CA GLY A 44 12.32 -4.62 -5.97
C GLY A 44 12.17 -5.70 -4.91
N ASP A 45 11.85 -6.94 -5.31
CA ASP A 45 11.76 -8.08 -4.41
C ASP A 45 13.11 -8.37 -3.73
N ALA A 46 14.22 -8.30 -4.48
CA ALA A 46 15.57 -8.43 -3.93
C ALA A 46 15.88 -7.30 -2.93
N ALA A 47 15.56 -6.05 -3.27
CA ALA A 47 15.75 -4.90 -2.40
C ALA A 47 14.98 -5.05 -1.07
N VAL A 48 13.72 -5.48 -1.13
CA VAL A 48 12.92 -5.76 0.07
C VAL A 48 13.58 -6.83 0.93
N VAL A 49 14.00 -7.96 0.34
CA VAL A 49 14.66 -9.04 1.09
C VAL A 49 15.95 -8.58 1.76
N MET A 50 16.77 -7.77 1.08
CA MET A 50 18.01 -7.21 1.64
C MET A 50 17.73 -6.33 2.88
N VAL A 51 16.72 -5.44 2.78
CA VAL A 51 16.33 -4.59 3.91
C VAL A 51 15.75 -5.42 5.06
N LEU A 52 14.96 -6.45 4.77
CA LEU A 52 14.45 -7.37 5.80
C LEU A 52 15.56 -8.16 6.51
N GLN A 53 16.59 -8.59 5.77
CA GLN A 53 17.76 -9.25 6.34
C GLN A 53 18.53 -8.31 7.27
N GLN A 54 18.75 -7.06 6.86
CA GLN A 54 19.39 -6.04 7.69
C GLN A 54 18.59 -5.80 8.97
N LEU A 55 17.27 -5.58 8.85
CA LEU A 55 16.40 -5.36 9.99
C LEU A 55 16.37 -6.56 10.95
N ALA A 56 16.43 -7.79 10.42
CA ALA A 56 16.53 -9.02 11.22
C ALA A 56 17.87 -9.12 11.97
N ALA A 57 18.98 -8.75 11.31
CA ALA A 57 20.33 -8.81 11.88
C ALA A 57 20.49 -7.80 13.02
N ASP A 58 20.04 -6.56 12.80
CA ASP A 58 20.17 -5.45 13.74
C ASP A 58 19.16 -5.57 14.90
N ARG A 59 18.10 -6.38 14.73
CA ARG A 59 16.97 -6.54 15.68
C ARG A 59 16.28 -5.21 15.98
N THR A 60 16.30 -4.28 15.03
CA THR A 60 15.79 -2.93 15.19
C THR A 60 14.27 -2.94 15.28
N ILE A 61 13.73 -2.17 16.24
CA ILE A 61 12.31 -1.89 16.33
C ILE A 61 12.07 -0.44 15.96
N LEU A 62 11.39 -0.23 14.83
CA LEU A 62 11.11 1.10 14.32
C LEU A 62 9.80 1.65 14.90
N GLN A 63 9.83 2.91 15.30
CA GLN A 63 8.64 3.65 15.78
C GLN A 63 8.18 4.72 14.79
N GLU A 64 9.03 5.08 13.84
CA GLU A 64 8.77 6.02 12.76
C GLU A 64 9.13 5.39 11.42
N THR A 65 8.67 6.00 10.33
CA THR A 65 9.05 5.58 8.99
C THR A 65 10.52 5.89 8.75
N THR A 66 11.26 4.91 8.25
CA THR A 66 12.68 5.07 7.92
C THR A 66 12.88 4.84 6.43
N GLU A 67 13.56 5.78 5.78
CA GLU A 67 14.01 5.63 4.40
C GLU A 67 15.43 5.08 4.38
N THR A 68 15.66 4.08 3.53
CA THR A 68 16.98 3.52 3.26
C THR A 68 17.14 3.31 1.76
N SER A 69 18.35 2.95 1.33
CA SER A 69 18.57 2.60 -0.07
C SER A 69 19.54 1.45 -0.19
N VAL A 70 19.28 0.56 -1.14
CA VAL A 70 20.08 -0.63 -1.40
C VAL A 70 20.43 -0.70 -2.87
N SER A 71 21.60 -1.25 -3.17
CA SER A 71 22.04 -1.49 -4.55
C SER A 71 21.87 -2.96 -4.90
N TYR A 72 21.21 -3.25 -6.02
CA TYR A 72 21.07 -4.60 -6.54
C TYR A 72 21.35 -4.60 -8.05
N GLN A 73 22.31 -5.41 -8.49
CA GLN A 73 22.76 -5.47 -9.89
C GLN A 73 23.04 -4.09 -10.52
N GLY A 74 23.64 -3.17 -9.76
CA GLY A 74 23.96 -1.82 -10.21
C GLY A 74 22.78 -0.84 -10.23
N THR A 75 21.57 -1.27 -9.86
CA THR A 75 20.40 -0.40 -9.69
C THR A 75 20.28 0.04 -8.25
N GLN A 76 20.25 1.35 -7.99
CA GLN A 76 19.94 1.89 -6.66
C GLN A 76 18.43 1.90 -6.46
N VAL A 77 17.96 1.28 -5.39
CA VAL A 77 16.55 1.17 -5.04
C VAL A 77 16.32 1.91 -3.72
N ALA A 78 15.44 2.90 -3.73
CA ALA A 78 14.98 3.55 -2.51
C ALA A 78 13.94 2.66 -1.83
N VAL A 79 14.06 2.46 -0.52
CA VAL A 79 13.19 1.57 0.25
C VAL A 79 12.70 2.30 1.50
N SER A 80 11.38 2.40 1.62
CA SER A 80 10.72 2.92 2.82
C SER A 80 10.30 1.78 3.72
N VAL A 81 10.60 1.87 5.01
CA VAL A 81 10.16 0.92 6.04
C VAL A 81 9.27 1.65 7.04
N MET A 82 7.97 1.35 6.99
CA MET A 82 6.97 2.00 7.81
C MET A 82 6.39 1.02 8.85
N PRO A 83 6.39 1.36 10.15
CA PRO A 83 5.63 0.63 11.16
C PRO A 83 4.14 0.59 10.81
N LEU A 84 3.56 -0.60 10.78
CA LEU A 84 2.18 -0.80 10.30
C LEU A 84 1.13 -0.18 11.24
N ASN A 85 1.50 0.08 12.50
CA ASN A 85 0.66 0.81 13.46
C ASN A 85 0.51 2.30 13.12
N GLY A 86 1.18 2.81 12.09
CA GLY A 86 0.87 4.11 11.48
C GLY A 86 -0.36 4.09 10.58
N LEU A 87 -0.91 2.92 10.24
CA LEU A 87 -2.17 2.78 9.51
C LEU A 87 -3.33 2.47 10.45
N ILE A 88 -4.54 2.74 9.99
CA ILE A 88 -5.76 2.42 10.73
C ILE A 88 -6.07 0.93 10.56
N ASN A 89 -6.04 0.18 11.67
CA ASN A 89 -6.32 -1.24 11.63
C ASN A 89 -7.83 -1.49 11.67
N ILE A 90 -8.45 -1.92 10.57
CA ILE A 90 -9.91 -2.15 10.51
C ILE A 90 -10.40 -3.25 11.45
N ASN A 91 -9.53 -4.17 11.85
CA ASN A 91 -9.83 -5.24 12.80
C ASN A 91 -9.70 -4.81 14.27
N GLY A 92 -9.09 -3.66 14.55
CA GLY A 92 -8.80 -3.19 15.92
C GLY A 92 -9.27 -1.76 16.22
N ALA A 93 -9.60 -0.96 15.20
CA ALA A 93 -9.97 0.44 15.33
C ALA A 93 -11.23 0.58 16.20
N SER A 94 -11.23 1.61 17.05
CA SER A 94 -12.40 1.99 17.83
C SER A 94 -13.51 2.54 16.91
N LEU A 95 -14.77 2.55 17.38
CA LEU A 95 -15.87 3.15 16.63
C LEU A 95 -15.61 4.63 16.27
N PRO A 96 -15.10 5.49 17.19
CA PRO A 96 -14.70 6.85 16.83
C PRO A 96 -13.64 6.92 15.72
N LEU A 97 -12.65 6.02 15.72
CA LEU A 97 -11.61 5.98 14.69
C LEU A 97 -12.14 5.52 13.33
N LEU A 98 -13.05 4.55 13.31
CA LEU A 98 -13.74 4.15 12.09
C LEU A 98 -14.62 5.28 11.54
N ASN A 99 -15.32 6.01 12.41
CA ASN A 99 -16.11 7.17 12.01
C ASN A 99 -15.21 8.27 11.38
N ALA A 100 -14.12 8.64 12.04
CA ALA A 100 -13.17 9.63 11.52
C ALA A 100 -12.53 9.18 10.20
N LEU A 101 -12.22 7.89 10.05
CA LEU A 101 -11.73 7.32 8.79
C LEU A 101 -12.74 7.53 7.66
N LEU A 102 -14.01 7.27 7.91
CA LEU A 102 -15.05 7.34 6.87
C LEU A 102 -15.44 8.79 6.55
N SER A 103 -15.53 9.67 7.54
CA SER A 103 -15.83 11.08 7.30
C SER A 103 -14.66 11.81 6.64
N VAL A 104 -13.45 11.75 7.21
CA VAL A 104 -12.29 12.51 6.74
C VAL A 104 -11.52 11.80 5.61
N GLY A 105 -11.35 10.49 5.72
CA GLY A 105 -10.66 9.68 4.71
C GLY A 105 -11.57 9.28 3.55
N GLY A 106 -12.81 8.91 3.86
CA GLY A 106 -13.83 8.54 2.88
C GLY A 106 -14.56 9.72 2.23
N GLY A 107 -14.58 10.89 2.90
CA GLY A 107 -15.31 12.08 2.44
C GLY A 107 -16.81 11.98 2.65
N MET A 108 -17.26 11.15 3.61
CA MET A 108 -18.67 10.90 3.84
C MET A 108 -19.29 11.91 4.82
N PRO A 109 -20.61 12.20 4.70
CA PRO A 109 -21.34 12.92 5.75
C PRO A 109 -21.30 12.15 7.08
N ASP A 110 -21.18 12.86 8.22
CA ASP A 110 -20.96 12.25 9.53
C ASP A 110 -22.00 11.17 9.91
N GLY A 111 -23.28 11.39 9.59
CA GLY A 111 -24.33 10.40 9.85
C GLY A 111 -24.12 9.09 9.08
N ALA A 112 -23.81 9.19 7.78
CA ALA A 112 -23.54 8.02 6.94
C ALA A 112 -22.21 7.35 7.31
N ALA A 113 -21.20 8.13 7.70
CA ALA A 113 -19.94 7.63 8.22
C ALA A 113 -20.14 6.81 9.50
N GLN A 114 -20.99 7.29 10.42
CA GLN A 114 -21.28 6.60 11.66
C GLN A 114 -22.03 5.29 11.44
N GLU A 115 -23.07 5.29 10.60
CA GLU A 115 -23.82 4.08 10.24
C GLU A 115 -22.90 3.02 9.62
N LEU A 116 -22.05 3.43 8.68
CA LEU A 116 -21.12 2.52 8.02
C LEU A 116 -19.99 2.05 8.97
N ALA A 117 -19.54 2.89 9.90
CA ALA A 117 -18.59 2.49 10.93
C ALA A 117 -19.16 1.38 11.83
N ILE A 118 -20.45 1.46 12.19
CA ILE A 118 -21.16 0.41 12.92
C ILE A 118 -21.25 -0.85 12.06
N ALA A 119 -21.58 -0.75 10.76
CA ALA A 119 -21.64 -1.90 9.87
C ALA A 119 -20.30 -2.64 9.73
N ILE A 120 -19.18 -1.91 9.71
CA ILE A 120 -17.82 -2.48 9.73
C ILE A 120 -17.56 -3.21 11.06
N LEU A 121 -17.93 -2.59 12.19
CA LEU A 121 -17.80 -3.18 13.53
C LEU A 121 -18.61 -4.48 13.64
N ASP A 122 -19.88 -4.45 13.24
CA ASP A 122 -20.75 -5.61 13.26
C ASP A 122 -20.18 -6.72 12.36
N ARG A 123 -19.72 -6.39 11.15
CA ARG A 123 -19.12 -7.36 10.21
C ARG A 123 -17.92 -8.10 10.81
N ARG A 124 -17.02 -7.40 11.51
CA ARG A 124 -15.82 -8.03 12.11
C ARG A 124 -16.12 -8.78 13.40
N GLU A 125 -17.27 -8.55 14.02
CA GLU A 125 -17.71 -9.20 15.26
C GLU A 125 -18.65 -10.41 15.02
N ARG A 126 -19.16 -10.59 13.80
CA ARG A 126 -19.95 -11.77 13.43
C ARG A 126 -19.21 -13.06 13.77
N ALA A 127 -19.94 -14.02 14.35
CA ALA A 127 -19.38 -15.33 14.64
C ALA A 127 -19.03 -16.08 13.34
N SER A 128 -17.84 -16.68 13.30
CA SER A 128 -17.48 -17.67 12.28
C SER A 128 -18.45 -18.85 12.29
N LEU A 129 -18.53 -19.58 11.17
CA LEU A 129 -19.35 -20.79 11.00
C LEU A 129 -19.05 -21.88 12.05
N ASP A 130 -17.81 -21.91 12.57
CA ASP A 130 -17.39 -22.83 13.63
C ASP A 130 -17.64 -22.30 15.06
N GLY A 131 -18.14 -21.07 15.19
CA GLY A 131 -18.49 -20.40 16.44
C GLY A 131 -17.31 -20.06 17.35
N ARG A 132 -16.06 -20.29 16.91
CA ARG A 132 -14.88 -20.19 17.79
C ARG A 132 -14.23 -18.80 17.80
N ARG A 133 -14.34 -18.06 16.70
CA ARG A 133 -13.73 -16.74 16.54
C ARG A 133 -14.62 -15.81 15.72
N PRO A 134 -14.53 -14.48 15.93
CA PRO A 134 -15.13 -13.52 15.03
C PRO A 134 -14.54 -13.63 13.62
N GLU A 135 -15.37 -13.42 12.61
CA GLU A 135 -15.00 -13.36 11.20
C GLU A 135 -14.32 -12.01 10.89
N ARG A 136 -13.04 -11.93 11.27
CA ARG A 136 -12.19 -10.75 11.01
C ARG A 136 -11.94 -10.56 9.51
N PHE A 137 -11.59 -9.34 9.12
CA PHE A 137 -11.11 -9.07 7.77
C PHE A 137 -9.74 -9.71 7.57
N GLU A 138 -9.55 -10.48 6.51
CA GLU A 138 -8.26 -11.10 6.17
C GLU A 138 -7.45 -10.19 5.25
N ALA A 139 -8.16 -9.47 4.38
CA ALA A 139 -7.59 -8.55 3.41
C ALA A 139 -8.31 -7.19 3.49
N ILE A 140 -7.69 -6.15 2.92
CA ILE A 140 -8.29 -4.80 2.89
C ILE A 140 -9.51 -4.81 1.94
N GLU A 141 -9.44 -5.63 0.90
CA GLU A 141 -10.45 -5.88 -0.13
C GLU A 141 -11.77 -6.40 0.47
N ASP A 142 -11.73 -7.06 1.62
CA ASP A 142 -12.91 -7.55 2.31
C ASP A 142 -13.84 -6.42 2.78
N LEU A 143 -13.36 -5.17 2.84
CA LEU A 143 -14.21 -4.00 3.07
C LEU A 143 -15.32 -3.89 2.02
N MET A 144 -15.09 -4.30 0.76
CA MET A 144 -16.12 -4.27 -0.29
C MET A 144 -17.27 -5.26 -0.03
N GLN A 145 -17.13 -6.18 0.93
CA GLN A 145 -18.22 -7.06 1.36
C GLN A 145 -19.17 -6.36 2.36
N VAL A 146 -18.78 -5.21 2.92
CA VAL A 146 -19.64 -4.42 3.80
C VAL A 146 -20.61 -3.61 2.93
N PRO A 147 -21.93 -3.80 3.10
CA PRO A 147 -22.91 -2.99 2.37
C PRO A 147 -22.68 -1.50 2.61
N GLY A 148 -22.62 -0.72 1.53
CA GLY A 148 -22.31 0.72 1.57
C GLY A 148 -20.85 1.08 1.24
N ILE A 149 -19.95 0.09 1.10
CA ILE A 149 -18.59 0.30 0.57
C ILE A 149 -18.57 -0.04 -0.92
N ASP A 150 -18.63 1.00 -1.76
CA ASP A 150 -18.38 0.87 -3.19
C ASP A 150 -16.87 0.92 -3.52
N TYR A 151 -16.54 0.71 -4.80
CA TYR A 151 -15.15 0.71 -5.25
C TYR A 151 -14.47 2.07 -5.05
N ASP A 152 -15.19 3.17 -5.24
CA ASP A 152 -14.63 4.51 -5.13
C ASP A 152 -14.28 4.84 -3.67
N LEU A 153 -15.16 4.51 -2.72
CA LEU A 153 -14.89 4.62 -1.30
C LEU A 153 -13.76 3.69 -0.89
N TYR A 154 -13.80 2.42 -1.31
CA TYR A 154 -12.71 1.47 -1.07
C TYR A 154 -11.36 2.02 -1.55
N ALA A 155 -11.28 2.57 -2.77
CA ALA A 155 -10.05 3.10 -3.34
C ALA A 155 -9.48 4.28 -2.54
N ARG A 156 -10.35 5.12 -1.94
CA ARG A 156 -9.94 6.20 -1.02
C ARG A 156 -9.43 5.67 0.31
N LEU A 157 -10.06 4.63 0.85
CA LEU A 157 -9.74 4.07 2.17
C LEU A 157 -8.53 3.12 2.16
N ALA A 158 -8.36 2.34 1.10
CA ALA A 158 -7.33 1.31 0.97
C ALA A 158 -5.90 1.75 1.34
N PRO A 159 -5.41 2.96 0.95
CA PRO A 159 -4.07 3.39 1.35
C PRO A 159 -3.95 3.76 2.83
N LEU A 160 -5.06 4.01 3.54
CA LEU A 160 -5.11 4.50 4.92
C LEU A 160 -5.17 3.38 5.95
N VAL A 161 -5.51 2.17 5.51
CA VAL A 161 -5.88 1.06 6.39
C VAL A 161 -4.97 -0.14 6.29
N THR A 162 -5.10 -1.04 7.26
CA THR A 162 -4.56 -2.40 7.23
C THR A 162 -5.57 -3.38 7.78
N ALA A 163 -5.65 -4.57 7.17
CA ALA A 163 -6.40 -5.71 7.71
C ALA A 163 -5.54 -6.60 8.62
N ALA A 164 -4.26 -6.24 8.86
CA ALA A 164 -3.36 -7.07 9.64
C ALA A 164 -3.97 -7.41 11.00
N THR A 165 -4.12 -8.71 11.27
CA THR A 165 -4.58 -9.17 12.58
C THR A 165 -3.54 -8.72 13.60
N SER A 166 -3.89 -7.69 14.35
CA SER A 166 -3.07 -7.24 15.45
C SER A 166 -3.28 -8.21 16.61
N GLY A 167 -2.27 -8.32 17.49
CA GLY A 167 -2.55 -8.78 18.84
C GLY A 167 -3.45 -7.76 19.56
N SER A 168 -3.35 -7.64 20.88
CA SER A 168 -4.13 -6.69 21.69
C SER A 168 -3.99 -5.18 21.35
N GLY A 169 -3.26 -4.80 20.30
CA GLY A 169 -3.13 -3.41 19.83
C GLY A 169 -4.04 -3.10 18.63
N GLY A 170 -4.28 -1.83 18.32
CA GLY A 170 -5.01 -1.41 17.11
C GLY A 170 -6.16 -0.44 17.33
N ALA A 171 -6.50 -0.14 18.60
CA ALA A 171 -7.51 0.86 18.94
C ALA A 171 -7.08 2.30 18.61
N THR A 172 -5.77 2.55 18.54
CA THR A 172 -5.18 3.86 18.24
C THR A 172 -4.07 3.71 17.20
N VAL A 173 -3.77 4.82 16.51
CA VAL A 173 -2.74 4.91 15.47
C VAL A 173 -1.52 5.64 16.01
N ASN A 174 -0.34 5.20 15.57
CA ASN A 174 0.93 5.86 15.87
C ASN A 174 1.16 7.08 14.94
N PRO A 175 1.09 8.32 15.46
CA PRO A 175 1.28 9.52 14.63
C PRO A 175 2.72 9.70 14.13
N LEU A 176 3.72 9.00 14.67
CA LEU A 176 5.11 9.06 14.17
C LEU A 176 5.28 8.32 12.84
N ALA A 177 4.50 7.26 12.62
CA ALA A 177 4.56 6.43 11.41
C ALA A 177 3.44 6.77 10.40
N ALA A 178 2.40 7.50 10.82
CA ALA A 178 1.20 7.69 10.00
C ALA A 178 1.44 8.42 8.66
N PRO A 179 0.87 7.98 7.52
CA PRO A 179 0.91 8.76 6.29
C PRO A 179 0.19 10.11 6.45
N PRO A 180 0.48 11.12 5.60
CA PRO A 180 -0.15 12.45 5.70
C PRO A 180 -1.68 12.43 5.75
N LEU A 181 -2.32 11.59 4.94
CA LEU A 181 -3.78 11.44 4.95
C LEU A 181 -4.31 10.77 6.23
N VAL A 182 -3.56 9.84 6.82
CA VAL A 182 -3.92 9.25 8.11
C VAL A 182 -3.76 10.30 9.22
N LEU A 183 -2.72 11.14 9.19
CA LEU A 183 -2.60 12.26 10.12
C LEU A 183 -3.79 13.21 10.04
N ARG A 184 -4.30 13.50 8.83
CA ARG A 184 -5.51 14.31 8.66
C ARG A 184 -6.71 13.66 9.33
N VAL A 185 -6.88 12.34 9.22
CA VAL A 185 -7.93 11.59 9.95
C VAL A 185 -7.76 11.75 11.47
N LEU A 186 -6.53 11.59 11.99
CA LEU A 186 -6.24 11.72 13.43
C LEU A 186 -6.45 13.15 13.96
N ALA A 187 -6.33 14.14 13.08
CA ALA A 187 -6.59 15.55 13.35
C ALA A 187 -8.05 15.95 13.06
N ASN A 188 -8.97 15.00 12.89
CA ASN A 188 -10.39 15.24 12.58
C ASN A 188 -10.61 16.16 11.36
N GLY A 189 -9.74 16.08 10.36
CA GLY A 189 -9.81 16.88 9.14
C GLY A 189 -8.93 18.15 9.15
N ASP A 190 -8.31 18.51 10.27
CA ASP A 190 -7.45 19.70 10.35
C ASP A 190 -6.10 19.47 9.64
N GLU A 191 -5.97 20.06 8.46
CA GLU A 191 -4.76 19.98 7.64
C GLU A 191 -3.55 20.70 8.27
N GLY A 192 -3.78 21.76 9.04
CA GLY A 192 -2.72 22.53 9.71
C GLY A 192 -2.07 21.71 10.82
N ILE A 193 -2.88 21.04 11.64
CA ILE A 193 -2.40 20.11 12.68
C ILE A 193 -1.67 18.94 12.02
N ALA A 194 -2.24 18.32 10.99
CA ALA A 194 -1.62 17.21 10.29
C ALA A 194 -0.27 17.59 9.67
N ALA A 195 -0.18 18.73 8.98
CA ALA A 195 1.05 19.21 8.35
C ALA A 195 2.13 19.54 9.39
N ARG A 196 1.77 20.20 10.50
CA ARG A 196 2.70 20.50 11.60
C ARG A 196 3.29 19.22 12.19
N ILE A 197 2.48 18.21 12.41
CA ILE A 197 2.92 16.93 12.99
C ILE A 197 3.79 16.16 12.00
N ALA A 198 3.46 16.19 10.70
CA ALA A 198 4.30 15.59 9.66
C ALA A 198 5.70 16.24 9.63
N ALA A 199 5.76 17.58 9.73
CA ALA A 199 7.00 18.35 9.69
C ALA A 199 7.86 18.22 10.96
N SER A 200 7.26 17.91 12.11
CA SER A 200 7.98 17.76 13.39
C SER A 200 8.49 16.35 13.66
N ARG A 201 8.27 15.39 12.74
CA ARG A 201 8.84 14.04 12.84
C ARG A 201 10.37 14.06 12.82
N GLY A 202 10.99 13.16 13.56
CA GLY A 202 12.45 13.12 13.73
C GLY A 202 13.04 14.18 14.67
N GLN A 203 12.23 15.13 15.18
CA GLN A 203 12.65 16.05 16.23
C GLN A 203 12.36 15.46 17.62
N PRO A 204 13.25 15.67 18.61
CA PRO A 204 12.98 15.28 19.99
C PRO A 204 11.73 16.00 20.53
N GLY A 205 10.75 15.24 21.03
CA GLY A 205 9.52 15.79 21.60
C GLY A 205 8.47 16.16 20.56
N LEU A 206 7.85 15.14 19.94
CA LEU A 206 6.75 15.35 19.01
C LEU A 206 5.58 16.07 19.71
N ASP A 207 5.28 17.28 19.24
CA ASP A 207 4.12 18.02 19.68
C ASP A 207 2.84 17.42 19.05
N THR A 208 2.24 16.49 19.79
CA THR A 208 0.96 15.86 19.44
C THR A 208 -0.26 16.67 19.90
N THR A 209 -0.05 17.89 20.41
CA THR A 209 -1.16 18.78 20.81
C THR A 209 -2.10 18.98 19.62
N GLY A 210 -3.40 18.80 19.85
CA GLY A 210 -4.42 18.89 18.79
C GLY A 210 -4.76 17.58 18.10
N LEU A 211 -4.05 16.48 18.37
CA LEU A 211 -4.57 15.14 18.05
C LEU A 211 -5.56 14.68 19.11
N ASP A 212 -6.60 13.97 18.68
CA ASP A 212 -7.50 13.28 19.60
C ASP A 212 -6.77 12.06 20.20
N ALA A 213 -6.58 12.07 21.52
CA ALA A 213 -5.91 11.01 22.26
C ALA A 213 -6.64 9.65 22.21
N ASN A 214 -7.92 9.63 21.82
CA ASN A 214 -8.69 8.41 21.57
C ASN A 214 -8.39 7.80 20.19
N LEU A 215 -7.86 8.60 19.25
CA LEU A 215 -7.52 8.19 17.89
C LEU A 215 -6.03 7.91 17.74
N ALA A 216 -5.20 8.76 18.35
CA ALA A 216 -3.77 8.75 18.20
C ALA A 216 -3.07 8.52 19.53
N ARG A 217 -2.13 7.57 19.53
CA ARG A 217 -1.21 7.37 20.65
C ARG A 217 0.14 6.99 20.07
N PRO A 218 1.23 7.70 20.40
CA PRO A 218 2.58 7.25 20.11
C PRO A 218 2.74 5.80 20.57
N GLY A 219 2.95 4.92 19.58
CA GLY A 219 2.78 3.48 19.78
C GLY A 219 3.99 2.82 20.43
N GLY A 220 3.74 1.73 21.14
CA GLY A 220 4.79 0.81 21.59
C GLY A 220 5.39 0.00 20.44
N ALA A 221 6.60 -0.52 20.68
CA ALA A 221 7.35 -1.41 19.80
C ALA A 221 6.47 -2.44 19.06
N GLN A 222 6.32 -2.28 17.74
CA GLN A 222 5.62 -3.25 16.88
C GLN A 222 6.60 -3.92 15.92
N ARG A 223 6.31 -5.19 15.61
CA ARG A 223 7.11 -6.02 14.70
C ARG A 223 6.45 -6.20 13.34
N ARG A 224 5.47 -5.36 13.01
CA ARG A 224 4.79 -5.36 11.72
C ARG A 224 5.19 -4.13 10.94
N TYR A 225 5.63 -4.33 9.72
CA TYR A 225 6.12 -3.26 8.86
C TYR A 225 5.50 -3.38 7.47
N ARG A 226 5.27 -2.25 6.83
CA ARG A 226 5.09 -2.13 5.39
C ARG A 226 6.42 -1.69 4.79
N ILE A 227 6.93 -2.44 3.83
CA ILE A 227 8.18 -2.16 3.13
C ILE A 227 7.85 -1.85 1.68
N THR A 228 8.20 -0.65 1.23
CA THR A 228 7.94 -0.19 -0.13
C THR A 228 9.26 0.09 -0.83
N ALA A 229 9.60 -0.73 -1.82
CA ALA A 229 10.75 -0.52 -2.70
C ALA A 229 10.32 0.24 -3.96
N GLN A 230 11.04 1.33 -4.25
CA GLN A 230 10.82 2.19 -5.41
C GLN A 230 11.92 1.92 -6.44
N VAL A 231 11.58 1.18 -7.49
CA VAL A 231 12.52 0.76 -8.52
C VAL A 231 12.45 1.72 -9.70
N PRO A 232 13.53 2.47 -10.01
CA PRO A 232 13.55 3.34 -11.18
C PRO A 232 13.55 2.50 -12.46
N MET A 233 12.70 2.86 -13.42
CA MET A 233 12.65 2.26 -14.75
C MET A 233 13.37 3.14 -15.78
N ALA A 234 13.84 2.54 -16.88
CA ALA A 234 14.60 3.24 -17.92
C ALA A 234 13.83 4.38 -18.62
N ASP A 235 12.50 4.34 -18.56
CA ASP A 235 11.60 5.34 -19.15
C ASP A 235 11.17 6.43 -18.15
N GLY A 236 11.78 6.48 -16.97
CA GLY A 236 11.49 7.47 -15.93
C GLY A 236 10.29 7.11 -15.04
N ARG A 237 9.58 6.01 -15.30
CA ARG A 237 8.55 5.51 -14.38
C ARG A 237 9.19 4.90 -13.14
N ILE A 238 8.38 4.77 -12.08
CA ILE A 238 8.77 4.08 -10.85
C ILE A 238 7.89 2.84 -10.69
N PHE A 239 8.52 1.70 -10.48
CA PHE A 239 7.83 0.46 -10.12
C PHE A 239 7.89 0.27 -8.61
N LEU A 240 6.72 0.23 -7.96
CA LEU A 240 6.58 0.05 -6.53
C LEU A 240 6.36 -1.42 -6.21
N VAL A 241 7.19 -1.97 -5.32
CA VAL A 241 7.01 -3.29 -4.72
C VAL A 241 6.72 -3.08 -3.24
N ASP A 242 5.50 -3.42 -2.82
CA ASP A 242 5.05 -3.27 -1.44
C ASP A 242 4.87 -4.64 -0.77
N ARG A 243 5.35 -4.76 0.47
CA ARG A 243 5.28 -5.98 1.28
C ARG A 243 4.92 -5.61 2.72
N SER A 244 3.80 -6.11 3.22
CA SER A 244 3.50 -6.08 4.66
C SER A 244 4.01 -7.37 5.32
N VAL A 245 4.88 -7.22 6.31
CA VAL A 245 5.56 -8.32 6.98
C VAL A 245 5.36 -8.26 8.49
N TYR A 246 5.53 -9.41 9.14
CA TYR A 246 5.63 -9.53 10.58
C TYR A 246 6.90 -10.27 10.97
N PHE A 247 7.69 -9.67 11.86
CA PHE A 247 8.82 -10.30 12.51
C PHE A 247 8.34 -11.05 13.76
N GLY A 248 8.44 -12.38 13.72
CA GLY A 248 7.86 -13.27 14.73
C GLY A 248 8.66 -14.55 14.91
N ALA A 249 8.15 -15.48 15.72
CA ALA A 249 8.74 -16.81 15.84
C ALA A 249 8.92 -17.44 14.45
N ARG A 250 10.05 -18.16 14.26
CA ARG A 250 10.48 -18.71 12.96
C ARG A 250 9.30 -19.31 12.21
N THR A 251 9.11 -18.85 10.98
CA THR A 251 8.10 -19.41 10.08
C THR A 251 8.48 -20.84 9.71
N ARG A 252 7.54 -21.59 9.12
CA ARG A 252 7.82 -22.95 8.62
C ARG A 252 9.01 -22.99 7.65
N ASP A 253 9.25 -21.88 6.97
CA ASP A 253 10.27 -21.72 5.95
C ASP A 253 11.63 -21.30 6.54
N GLY A 254 11.73 -21.17 7.87
CA GLY A 254 12.96 -20.83 8.59
C GLY A 254 13.33 -19.35 8.59
N LEU A 255 12.57 -18.50 7.89
CA LEU A 255 12.78 -17.05 7.86
C LEU A 255 12.37 -16.39 9.20
N PRO A 256 13.03 -15.29 9.61
CA PRO A 256 12.69 -14.56 10.83
C PRO A 256 11.49 -13.61 10.66
N TRP A 257 10.89 -13.57 9.47
CA TRP A 257 9.67 -12.84 9.17
C TRP A 257 8.71 -13.70 8.33
N TYR A 258 7.44 -13.30 8.30
CA TYR A 258 6.46 -13.78 7.32
C TYR A 258 5.80 -12.59 6.61
N THR A 259 5.53 -12.77 5.32
CA THR A 259 4.80 -11.80 4.51
C THR A 259 3.32 -12.21 4.47
N PHE A 260 2.42 -11.28 4.80
CA PHE A 260 0.97 -11.51 4.70
C PHE A 260 0.30 -10.68 3.61
N GLU A 261 0.97 -9.63 3.12
CA GLU A 261 0.44 -8.79 2.06
C GLU A 261 1.55 -8.48 1.06
N ALA A 262 1.24 -8.56 -0.22
CA ALA A 262 2.15 -8.24 -1.30
C ALA A 262 1.39 -7.48 -2.39
N ARG A 263 1.87 -6.29 -2.74
CA ARG A 263 1.29 -5.45 -3.78
C ARG A 263 2.37 -4.94 -4.71
N GLN A 264 1.97 -4.62 -5.93
CA GLN A 264 2.85 -4.10 -6.96
C GLN A 264 2.10 -3.05 -7.75
N MET A 265 2.72 -1.90 -7.95
CA MET A 265 2.07 -0.76 -8.58
C MET A 265 3.07 -0.08 -9.51
N LEU A 266 2.60 0.40 -10.65
CA LEU A 266 3.40 1.22 -11.54
C LEU A 266 2.96 2.67 -11.36
N GLN A 267 3.89 3.53 -10.96
CA GLN A 267 3.65 4.96 -10.88
C GLN A 267 3.97 5.61 -12.23
N PRO A 268 3.10 6.49 -12.76
CA PRO A 268 3.41 7.25 -13.97
C PRO A 268 4.63 8.15 -13.74
N ALA A 269 5.37 8.44 -14.81
CA ALA A 269 6.44 9.43 -14.76
C ALA A 269 5.86 10.80 -14.42
N SER A 270 6.51 11.51 -13.49
CA SER A 270 6.19 12.86 -13.05
C SER A 270 6.57 13.93 -14.08
#